data_AF-T0LGE4-F1
#
_entry.id   AF-T0LGE4-F1
#
_cell.length_a   1.000
_cell.length_b   1.000
_cell.length_c   1.000
_cell.angle_alpha   90.00
_cell.angle_beta   90.00
_cell.angle_gamma   90.00
#
_symmetry.space_group_name_H-M   'P 1'
#
loop_
_entity.id
_entity.type
_entity.pdbx_description
1 polymer ?
#
loop_
_entity_poly.entity_id
_entity_poly.type
_entity_poly.pdbx_seq_one_letter_code
_entity_poly.pdbx_strand_id
1 'polypeptide(L)'
;MSSVFSKDGVTKGLKKTGNIVKGTKEKKDDPRRIKKLKVERLGMFDRISLEIFGEMITKYSDTSRIDVTLQKAKMPLTGVEYLSRVFMGALIFIIVSGVFANIFAIRLPHYAFLAFAIWFMAIVIYFTLMVELPNSVAGSRRKKIDAVLPIAMGYIATMASADVSVDSILYELSKSEEYGELAREAKGISITTKLFGKDIVTAIKEGASLTPSIKLSEFLQGIITTVTSGGDLKEYFKQKALQYETELSTIVKRNSESLSVMAESFIIVGVTFPLILMIIIGVVASLTPDPSPVLSLVLYLIVLLIIPVIAVMFALILSSTINEVKL
;
A
#
# COMPACT_ATOMS: atom_id res chain seq x y z
N MET A 1 -7.65 -41.24 84.23
CA MET A 1 -6.60 -40.18 84.27
C MET A 1 -6.52 -39.62 82.86
N SER A 2 -7.27 -38.54 82.56
CA SER A 2 -6.78 -37.15 82.59
C SER A 2 -5.50 -37.00 81.74
N SER A 3 -5.42 -36.23 80.66
CA SER A 3 -6.06 -34.95 80.36
C SER A 3 -5.61 -34.44 78.97
N VAL A 4 -6.52 -33.76 78.28
CA VAL A 4 -6.27 -32.48 77.54
C VAL A 4 -5.66 -32.52 76.13
N PHE A 5 -6.55 -32.19 75.19
CA PHE A 5 -6.37 -31.51 73.89
C PHE A 5 -5.25 -30.44 73.87
N SER A 6 -4.51 -30.31 72.76
CA SER A 6 -4.28 -28.98 72.15
C SER A 6 -3.82 -29.06 70.69
N LYS A 7 -4.41 -28.18 69.89
CA LYS A 7 -4.25 -27.94 68.45
C LYS A 7 -2.91 -27.23 68.16
N ASP A 8 -1.78 -27.91 68.14
CA ASP A 8 -0.49 -27.22 67.89
C ASP A 8 0.35 -27.76 66.71
N GLY A 9 -0.23 -28.66 65.91
CA GLY A 9 0.35 -29.10 64.64
C GLY A 9 0.14 -28.15 63.45
N VAL A 10 -0.63 -27.07 63.61
CA VAL A 10 -1.10 -26.21 62.49
C VAL A 10 -0.53 -24.79 62.55
N THR A 11 0.14 -24.39 63.64
CA THR A 11 0.62 -23.00 63.85
C THR A 11 2.12 -22.79 63.61
N LYS A 12 2.88 -23.82 63.22
CA LYS A 12 4.34 -23.71 62.95
C LYS A 12 4.72 -23.61 61.47
N GLY A 13 3.79 -23.89 60.54
CA GLY A 13 3.97 -23.70 59.09
C GLY A 13 3.54 -22.33 58.55
N LEU A 14 2.73 -21.57 59.31
CA LEU A 14 2.16 -20.29 58.89
C LEU A 14 3.01 -19.06 59.23
N LYS A 15 4.16 -19.21 59.90
CA LYS A 15 5.06 -18.08 60.25
C LYS A 15 6.17 -17.78 59.23
N LYS A 16 6.34 -18.60 58.18
CA LYS A 16 7.31 -18.34 57.09
C LYS A 16 6.71 -17.77 55.81
N THR A 17 5.38 -17.60 55.76
CA THR A 17 4.64 -17.11 54.58
C THR A 17 3.98 -15.76 54.83
N GLY A 18 4.40 -15.04 55.88
CA GLY A 18 3.90 -13.71 56.26
C GLY A 18 4.79 -12.54 55.83
N ASN A 19 5.88 -12.78 55.10
CA ASN A 19 6.87 -11.76 54.74
C ASN A 19 7.11 -11.60 53.23
N ILE A 20 6.24 -12.18 52.38
CA ILE A 20 6.30 -12.02 50.92
C ILE A 20 5.34 -10.91 50.44
N VAL A 21 4.49 -10.37 51.33
CA VAL A 21 3.62 -9.22 51.01
C VAL A 21 4.19 -7.96 51.65
N LYS A 22 5.29 -7.44 51.09
CA LYS A 22 5.69 -6.04 51.27
C LYS A 22 6.65 -5.64 50.16
N GLY A 23 6.11 -4.91 49.17
CA GLY A 23 6.91 -4.03 48.34
C GLY A 23 7.42 -4.59 47.01
N THR A 24 6.58 -5.25 46.22
CA THR A 24 6.77 -5.18 44.75
C THR A 24 6.28 -3.81 44.31
N LYS A 25 7.10 -2.78 44.55
CA LYS A 25 7.02 -1.55 43.77
C LYS A 25 7.11 -2.01 42.32
N GLU A 26 6.06 -1.75 41.54
CA GLU A 26 6.14 -1.69 40.08
C GLU A 26 7.47 -1.04 39.72
N LYS A 27 8.43 -1.86 39.29
CA LYS A 27 9.62 -1.36 38.61
C LYS A 27 9.07 -0.85 37.30
N LYS A 28 8.72 0.43 37.30
CA LYS A 28 8.42 1.22 36.12
C LYS A 28 9.61 1.02 35.20
N ASP A 29 9.49 0.10 34.25
CA ASP A 29 10.57 -0.23 33.34
C ASP A 29 10.98 1.07 32.65
N ASP A 30 12.22 1.47 32.91
CA ASP A 30 12.76 2.76 32.48
C ASP A 30 12.52 2.91 30.98
N PRO A 31 11.78 3.93 30.50
CA PRO A 31 11.53 4.13 29.08
C PRO A 31 12.84 4.25 28.27
N ARG A 32 13.97 4.56 28.92
CA ARG A 32 15.30 4.57 28.30
C ARG A 32 15.86 3.17 28.02
N ARG A 33 15.47 2.14 28.79
CA ARG A 33 15.88 0.74 28.56
C ARG A 33 15.16 0.13 27.36
N ILE A 34 13.87 0.40 27.20
CA ILE A 34 13.09 -0.06 26.01
C ILE A 34 13.60 0.67 24.76
N LYS A 35 13.96 1.95 24.87
CA LYS A 35 14.60 2.73 23.79
C LYS A 35 15.95 2.14 23.39
N LYS A 36 16.79 1.74 24.35
CA LYS A 36 18.09 1.09 24.10
C LYS A 36 17.97 -0.27 23.41
N LEU A 37 17.00 -1.11 23.80
CA LEU A 37 16.80 -2.44 23.21
C LEU A 37 16.29 -2.40 21.75
N LYS A 38 15.63 -1.32 21.33
CA LYS A 38 15.16 -1.14 19.95
C LYS A 38 16.24 -0.56 19.02
N VAL A 39 17.12 0.30 19.54
CA VAL A 39 18.24 0.95 18.83
C VAL A 39 19.34 -0.02 18.37
N GLU A 40 19.36 -1.25 18.89
CA GLU A 40 20.38 -2.26 18.55
C GLU A 40 20.09 -3.03 17.25
N ARG A 41 18.84 -3.00 16.75
CA ARG A 41 18.43 -3.62 15.47
C ARG A 41 18.34 -2.65 14.28
N LEU A 42 18.64 -1.37 14.48
CA LEU A 42 18.62 -0.36 13.44
C LEU A 42 20.03 -0.10 12.89
N GLY A 43 20.16 0.13 11.59
CA GLY A 43 21.44 0.32 10.91
C GLY A 43 22.22 1.51 11.48
N MET A 44 23.54 1.58 11.22
CA MET A 44 24.41 2.65 11.74
C MET A 44 23.87 4.06 11.42
N PHE A 45 23.27 4.22 10.24
CA PHE A 45 22.60 5.45 9.79
C PHE A 45 21.37 5.84 10.59
N ASP A 46 20.58 4.87 11.04
CA ASP A 46 19.35 5.11 11.78
C ASP A 46 19.61 5.54 13.21
N ARG A 47 20.70 5.03 13.81
CA ARG A 47 21.12 5.43 15.14
C ARG A 47 21.59 6.88 15.15
N ILE A 48 22.42 7.24 14.19
CA ILE A 48 22.96 8.60 14.04
C ILE A 48 21.85 9.61 13.72
N SER A 49 20.91 9.23 12.85
CA SER A 49 19.78 10.12 12.53
C SER A 49 18.88 10.39 13.74
N LEU A 50 18.59 9.35 14.54
CA LEU A 50 17.81 9.48 15.76
C LEU A 50 18.52 10.29 16.85
N GLU A 51 19.84 10.18 16.96
CA GLU A 51 20.62 10.90 17.96
C GLU A 51 20.71 12.39 17.65
N ILE A 52 20.85 12.76 16.37
CA ILE A 52 20.97 14.14 15.92
C ILE A 52 19.59 14.84 15.84
N PHE A 53 18.58 14.17 15.28
CA PHE A 53 17.30 14.80 14.95
C PHE A 53 16.13 14.37 15.84
N GLY A 54 16.29 13.32 16.64
CA GLY A 54 15.20 12.76 17.45
C GLY A 54 14.63 13.74 18.48
N GLU A 55 15.49 14.53 19.14
CA GLU A 55 15.02 15.54 20.12
C GLU A 55 14.28 16.71 19.45
N MET A 56 14.71 17.12 18.25
CA MET A 56 14.06 18.17 17.49
C MET A 56 12.68 17.72 16.97
N ILE A 57 12.59 16.51 16.43
CA ILE A 57 11.35 15.98 15.86
C ILE A 57 10.29 15.71 16.92
N THR A 58 10.67 15.12 18.05
CA THR A 58 9.74 14.84 19.17
C THR A 58 9.18 16.10 19.82
N LYS A 59 9.86 17.24 19.69
CA LYS A 59 9.46 18.52 20.28
C LYS A 59 8.57 19.37 19.35
N TYR A 60 8.73 19.25 18.02
CA TYR A 60 8.11 20.15 17.05
C TYR A 60 7.14 19.48 16.06
N SER A 61 7.08 18.15 15.98
CA SER A 61 6.20 17.46 15.04
C SER A 61 5.21 16.53 15.73
N ASP A 62 3.93 16.79 15.50
CA ASP A 62 2.87 15.81 15.74
C ASP A 62 3.04 14.66 14.75
N THR A 63 3.71 13.61 15.21
CA THR A 63 4.12 12.45 14.40
C THR A 63 2.94 11.48 14.19
N SER A 64 1.81 11.71 14.86
CA SER A 64 0.65 10.80 14.85
C SER A 64 0.14 10.49 13.44
N ARG A 65 0.09 11.47 12.54
CA ARG A 65 -0.36 11.27 11.15
C ARG A 65 0.57 10.32 10.37
N ILE A 66 1.88 10.50 10.53
CA ILE A 66 2.89 9.68 9.85
C ILE A 66 2.92 8.28 10.45
N ASP A 67 2.78 8.16 11.77
CA ASP A 67 2.66 6.86 12.46
C ASP A 67 1.49 6.04 11.91
N VAL A 68 0.31 6.66 11.75
CA VAL A 68 -0.86 5.99 11.17
C VAL A 68 -0.60 5.55 9.74
N THR A 69 0.02 6.38 8.90
CA THR A 69 0.37 6.01 7.52
C THR A 69 1.40 4.89 7.48
N LEU A 70 2.42 4.91 8.35
CA LEU A 70 3.45 3.86 8.41
C LEU A 70 2.86 2.52 8.85
N GLN A 71 1.94 2.54 9.81
CA GLN A 71 1.20 1.35 10.22
C GLN A 71 0.34 0.80 9.06
N LYS A 72 -0.37 1.68 8.35
CA LYS A 72 -1.10 1.33 7.11
C LYS A 72 -0.20 0.82 5.99
N ALA A 73 1.04 1.28 5.93
CA ALA A 73 2.05 0.80 4.99
C ALA A 73 2.75 -0.49 5.45
N LYS A 74 2.50 -0.98 6.68
CA LYS A 74 3.23 -2.08 7.34
C LYS A 74 4.74 -1.92 7.28
N MET A 75 5.22 -0.69 7.41
CA MET A 75 6.64 -0.40 7.56
C MET A 75 7.03 -0.57 9.04
N PRO A 76 8.06 -1.38 9.37
CA PRO A 76 8.45 -1.65 10.76
C PRO A 76 9.28 -0.49 11.34
N LEU A 77 8.80 0.74 11.24
CA LEU A 77 9.45 1.96 11.68
C LEU A 77 8.44 2.82 12.44
N THR A 78 8.91 3.48 13.50
CA THR A 78 8.14 4.55 14.14
C THR A 78 8.26 5.83 13.30
N GLY A 79 7.26 6.70 13.36
CA GLY A 79 7.25 7.96 12.63
C GLY A 79 8.42 8.86 12.99
N VAL A 80 8.89 8.79 14.25
CA VAL A 80 10.09 9.51 14.69
C VAL A 80 11.35 8.93 14.02
N GLU A 81 11.49 7.59 13.95
CA GLU A 81 12.58 6.92 13.24
C GLU A 81 12.57 7.27 11.74
N TYR A 82 11.39 7.23 11.12
CA TYR A 82 11.23 7.51 9.70
C TYR A 82 11.56 8.96 9.37
N LEU A 83 10.99 9.92 10.11
CA LEU A 83 11.21 11.33 9.85
C LEU A 83 12.68 11.71 10.11
N SER A 84 13.30 11.15 11.15
CA SER A 84 14.74 11.34 11.42
C SER A 84 15.60 10.87 10.25
N ARG A 85 15.26 9.72 9.64
CA ARG A 85 15.95 9.21 8.45
C ARG A 85 15.75 10.13 7.24
N VAL A 86 14.55 10.66 7.03
CA VAL A 86 14.26 11.60 5.93
C VAL A 86 15.06 12.90 6.09
N PHE A 87 15.10 13.49 7.28
CA PHE A 87 15.91 14.70 7.54
C PHE A 87 17.41 14.44 7.37
N MET A 88 17.91 13.31 7.87
CA MET A 88 19.31 12.94 7.70
C MET A 88 19.66 12.73 6.23
N GLY A 89 18.80 12.03 5.47
CA GLY A 89 18.94 11.85 4.03
C GLY A 89 18.92 13.17 3.26
N ALA A 90 18.02 14.09 3.64
CA ALA A 90 17.93 15.42 3.04
C ALA A 90 19.20 16.23 3.29
N LEU A 91 19.77 16.18 4.50
CA LEU A 91 21.02 16.86 4.80
C LEU A 91 22.18 16.34 3.93
N ILE A 92 22.31 15.01 3.81
CA ILE A 92 23.32 14.40 2.93
C ILE A 92 23.08 14.81 1.47
N PHE A 93 21.83 14.77 1.01
CA PHE A 93 21.46 15.16 -0.34
C PHE A 93 21.82 16.61 -0.63
N ILE A 94 21.52 17.54 0.27
CA ILE A 94 21.85 18.97 0.16
C ILE A 94 23.37 19.16 0.06
N ILE A 95 24.16 18.49 0.91
CA ILE A 95 25.62 18.61 0.89
C ILE A 95 26.18 18.09 -0.43
N VAL A 96 25.82 16.87 -0.83
CA VAL A 96 26.37 16.24 -2.04
C VAL A 96 25.94 17.02 -3.29
N SER A 97 24.64 17.26 -3.46
CA SER A 97 24.13 17.99 -4.62
C SER A 97 24.59 19.44 -4.65
N GLY A 98 24.80 20.07 -3.48
CA GLY A 98 25.31 21.43 -3.36
C GLY A 98 26.76 21.54 -3.84
N VAL A 99 27.61 20.56 -3.52
CA VAL A 99 28.98 20.49 -4.05
C VAL A 99 28.95 20.37 -5.58
N PHE A 100 28.09 19.51 -6.13
CA PHE A 100 27.93 19.38 -7.58
C PHE A 100 27.44 20.67 -8.24
N ALA A 101 26.44 21.34 -7.65
CA ALA A 101 25.92 22.61 -8.16
C ALA A 101 27.00 23.71 -8.13
N ASN A 102 27.81 23.78 -7.08
CA ASN A 102 28.92 24.72 -6.98
C ASN A 102 30.02 24.46 -8.03
N ILE A 103 30.42 23.20 -8.23
CA ILE A 103 31.40 22.83 -9.26
C ILE A 103 30.89 23.22 -10.65
N PHE A 104 29.61 22.97 -10.93
CA PHE A 104 28.99 23.33 -12.20
C PHE A 104 28.96 24.86 -12.40
N ALA A 105 28.58 25.62 -11.37
CA ALA A 105 28.55 27.08 -11.41
C ALA A 105 29.94 27.71 -11.65
N ILE A 106 31.01 27.12 -11.09
CA ILE A 106 32.39 27.58 -11.32
C ILE A 106 32.84 27.33 -12.76
N ARG A 107 32.43 26.19 -13.36
CA ARG A 107 32.81 25.84 -14.75
C ARG A 107 32.04 26.62 -15.80
N LEU A 108 30.79 26.98 -15.52
CA LEU A 108 29.89 27.66 -16.44
C LEU A 108 29.18 28.83 -15.74
N PRO A 109 29.88 29.95 -15.48
CA PRO A 109 29.37 31.04 -14.64
C PRO A 109 28.12 31.70 -15.23
N HIS A 110 27.99 31.75 -16.55
CA HIS A 110 26.82 32.29 -17.26
C HIS A 110 25.51 31.55 -16.93
N TYR A 111 25.58 30.27 -16.53
CA TYR A 111 24.41 29.45 -16.18
C TYR A 111 24.27 29.18 -14.67
N ALA A 112 25.06 29.85 -13.83
CA ALA A 112 25.09 29.61 -12.39
C ALA A 112 23.72 29.80 -11.72
N PHE A 113 22.98 30.85 -12.09
CA PHE A 113 21.63 31.10 -11.55
C PHE A 113 20.67 29.95 -11.84
N LEU A 114 20.66 29.44 -13.07
CA LEU A 114 19.81 28.30 -13.47
C LEU A 114 20.21 27.03 -12.72
N ALA A 115 21.51 26.78 -12.52
CA ALA A 115 22.00 25.63 -11.78
C ALA A 115 21.56 25.65 -10.31
N PHE A 116 21.63 26.80 -9.64
CA PHE A 116 21.13 26.94 -8.27
C PHE A 116 19.60 26.82 -8.19
N ALA A 117 18.86 27.31 -9.18
CA ALA A 117 17.41 27.14 -9.26
C ALA A 117 17.01 25.66 -9.40
N ILE A 118 17.69 24.91 -10.27
CA ILE A 118 17.47 23.46 -10.44
C ILE A 118 17.86 22.71 -9.16
N TRP A 119 18.96 23.08 -8.52
CA TRP A 119 19.40 22.49 -7.26
C TRP A 119 18.37 22.69 -6.13
N PHE A 120 17.85 23.91 -5.98
CA PHE A 120 16.80 24.21 -5.01
C PHE A 120 15.52 23.40 -5.31
N MET A 121 15.10 23.33 -6.58
CA MET A 121 13.97 22.51 -6.99
C MET A 121 14.20 21.03 -6.67
N ALA A 122 15.40 20.50 -6.89
CA ALA A 122 15.74 19.12 -6.58
C ALA A 122 15.64 18.81 -5.07
N ILE A 123 16.01 19.75 -4.19
CA ILE A 123 15.84 19.60 -2.74
C ILE A 123 14.36 19.50 -2.36
N VAL A 124 13.54 20.41 -2.90
CA VAL A 124 12.10 20.41 -2.65
C VAL A 124 11.47 19.11 -3.14
N ILE A 125 11.81 18.66 -4.35
CA ILE A 125 11.32 17.40 -4.91
C ILE A 125 11.75 16.22 -4.05
N TYR A 126 13.02 16.13 -3.65
CA TYR A 126 13.52 15.05 -2.80
C TYR A 126 12.73 14.97 -1.49
N PHE A 127 12.52 16.11 -0.82
CA PHE A 127 11.82 16.16 0.45
C PHE A 127 10.35 15.75 0.30
N THR A 128 9.65 16.30 -0.69
CA THR A 128 8.25 15.95 -0.96
C THR A 128 8.09 14.47 -1.28
N LEU A 129 8.94 13.92 -2.16
CA LEU A 129 8.89 12.50 -2.50
C LEU A 129 9.08 11.63 -1.26
N MET A 130 10.11 11.90 -0.45
CA MET A 130 10.41 11.10 0.73
C MET A 130 9.29 11.15 1.79
N VAL A 131 8.62 12.29 1.98
CA VAL A 131 7.48 12.38 2.89
C VAL A 131 6.24 11.67 2.34
N GLU A 132 6.05 11.66 1.02
CA GLU A 132 4.91 11.02 0.36
C GLU A 132 5.09 9.51 0.11
N LEU A 133 6.31 9.00 0.13
CA LEU A 133 6.62 7.57 -0.02
C LEU A 133 5.71 6.64 0.80
N PRO A 134 5.49 6.83 2.13
CA PRO A 134 4.65 5.92 2.90
C PRO A 134 3.19 5.97 2.45
N ASN A 135 2.68 7.13 2.00
CA ASN A 135 1.34 7.24 1.41
C ASN A 135 1.26 6.47 0.09
N SER A 136 2.28 6.59 -0.76
CA SER A 136 2.35 5.86 -2.04
C SER A 136 2.38 4.35 -1.82
N VAL A 137 3.19 3.86 -0.86
CA VAL A 137 3.25 2.45 -0.51
C VAL A 137 1.91 1.97 0.06
N ALA A 138 1.29 2.71 0.98
CA ALA A 138 -0.03 2.40 1.48
C ALA A 138 -1.09 2.36 0.36
N GLY A 139 -1.01 3.28 -0.61
CA GLY A 139 -1.87 3.31 -1.79
C GLY A 139 -1.68 2.11 -2.71
N SER A 140 -0.44 1.69 -2.96
CA SER A 140 -0.14 0.47 -3.72
C SER A 140 -0.70 -0.77 -3.02
N ARG A 141 -0.52 -0.89 -1.70
CA ARG A 141 -1.10 -1.98 -0.90
C ARG A 141 -2.63 -1.97 -0.95
N ARG A 142 -3.25 -0.79 -0.84
CA ARG A 142 -4.70 -0.64 -0.97
C ARG A 142 -5.21 -1.21 -2.30
N LYS A 143 -4.59 -0.84 -3.43
CA LYS A 143 -5.01 -1.33 -4.75
C LYS A 143 -4.96 -2.85 -4.82
N LYS A 144 -3.87 -3.45 -4.33
CA LYS A 144 -3.70 -4.92 -4.29
C LYS A 144 -4.75 -5.61 -3.40
N ILE A 145 -5.10 -5.01 -2.26
CA ILE A 145 -6.15 -5.53 -1.38
C ILE A 145 -7.51 -5.44 -2.07
N ASP A 146 -7.84 -4.27 -2.62
CA ASP A 146 -9.15 -4.01 -3.25
C ASP A 146 -9.39 -4.90 -4.49
N ALA A 147 -8.34 -5.24 -5.24
CA ALA A 147 -8.42 -6.13 -6.40
C ALA A 147 -8.76 -7.58 -6.03
N VAL A 148 -8.17 -8.08 -4.96
CA VAL A 148 -8.31 -9.49 -4.52
C VAL A 148 -9.53 -9.70 -3.62
N LEU A 149 -10.00 -8.65 -2.95
CA LEU A 149 -11.09 -8.71 -1.96
C LEU A 149 -12.38 -9.38 -2.49
N PRO A 150 -12.90 -9.09 -3.69
CA PRO A 150 -14.09 -9.76 -4.21
C PRO A 150 -13.93 -11.28 -4.35
N ILE A 151 -12.75 -11.73 -4.80
CA ILE A 151 -12.42 -13.15 -4.98
C ILE A 151 -12.37 -13.85 -3.62
N ALA A 152 -11.72 -13.22 -2.64
CA ALA A 152 -11.65 -13.74 -1.28
C ALA A 152 -13.01 -13.78 -0.59
N MET A 153 -13.93 -12.86 -0.91
CA MET A 153 -15.28 -12.89 -0.35
C MET A 153 -16.08 -14.11 -0.76
N GLY A 154 -15.92 -14.59 -2.00
CA GLY A 154 -16.51 -15.87 -2.42
C GLY A 154 -16.04 -17.02 -1.53
N TYR A 155 -14.73 -17.12 -1.29
CA TYR A 155 -14.15 -18.11 -0.39
C TYR A 155 -14.68 -17.99 1.05
N ILE A 156 -14.73 -16.77 1.61
CA ILE A 156 -15.26 -16.50 2.95
C ILE A 156 -16.73 -16.93 3.05
N ALA A 157 -17.56 -16.60 2.06
CA ALA A 157 -18.98 -16.97 2.05
C ALA A 157 -19.19 -18.49 1.94
N THR A 158 -18.35 -19.19 1.17
CA THR A 158 -18.37 -20.66 1.10
C THR A 158 -18.01 -21.29 2.44
N MET A 159 -16.94 -20.82 3.08
CA MET A 159 -16.50 -21.33 4.39
C MET A 159 -17.53 -21.05 5.49
N ALA A 160 -18.11 -19.85 5.51
CA ALA A 160 -19.20 -19.51 6.41
C ALA A 160 -20.45 -20.36 6.14
N SER A 161 -20.70 -20.73 4.89
CA SER A 161 -21.81 -21.62 4.55
C SER A 161 -21.62 -23.03 5.12
N ALA A 162 -20.37 -23.47 5.27
CA ALA A 162 -19.96 -24.70 5.94
C ALA A 162 -19.85 -24.56 7.47
N ASP A 163 -20.40 -23.49 8.05
CA ASP A 163 -20.45 -23.23 9.50
C ASP A 163 -19.06 -23.08 10.15
N VAL A 164 -18.06 -22.68 9.36
CA VAL A 164 -16.72 -22.39 9.87
C VAL A 164 -16.73 -21.04 10.60
N SER A 165 -16.12 -21.01 11.79
CA SER A 165 -16.02 -19.80 12.60
C SER A 165 -15.12 -18.72 11.98
N VAL A 166 -15.39 -17.44 12.25
CA VAL A 166 -14.68 -16.30 11.65
C VAL A 166 -13.17 -16.31 11.93
N ASP A 167 -12.78 -16.72 13.14
CA ASP A 167 -11.37 -16.84 13.51
C ASP A 167 -10.63 -17.88 12.65
N SER A 168 -11.31 -18.98 12.32
CA SER A 168 -10.78 -20.06 11.50
C SER A 168 -10.75 -19.66 10.02
N ILE A 169 -11.78 -18.96 9.53
CA ILE A 169 -11.81 -18.41 8.17
C ILE A 169 -10.63 -17.44 7.96
N LEU A 170 -10.43 -16.48 8.87
CA LEU A 170 -9.33 -15.51 8.78
C LEU A 170 -7.96 -16.20 8.90
N TYR A 171 -7.87 -17.27 9.68
CA TYR A 171 -6.65 -18.07 9.78
C TYR A 171 -6.33 -18.81 8.48
N GLU A 172 -7.30 -19.47 7.84
CA GLU A 172 -7.06 -20.13 6.56
C GLU A 172 -6.76 -19.13 5.44
N LEU A 173 -7.45 -17.98 5.42
CA LEU A 173 -7.14 -16.88 4.51
C LEU A 173 -5.70 -16.37 4.67
N SER A 174 -5.17 -16.41 5.89
CA SER A 174 -3.78 -15.98 6.18
C SER A 174 -2.70 -16.92 5.64
N LYS A 175 -3.05 -18.18 5.35
CA LYS A 175 -2.11 -19.18 4.83
C LYS A 175 -2.02 -19.17 3.31
N SER A 176 -3.08 -18.77 2.63
CA SER A 176 -3.11 -18.76 1.17
C SER A 176 -2.34 -17.55 0.64
N GLU A 177 -1.17 -17.79 0.05
CA GLU A 177 -0.34 -16.76 -0.57
C GLU A 177 -0.98 -16.16 -1.83
N GLU A 178 -1.96 -16.85 -2.43
CA GLU A 178 -2.70 -16.39 -3.61
C GLU A 178 -3.44 -15.07 -3.36
N TYR A 179 -3.85 -14.82 -2.11
CA TYR A 179 -4.52 -13.57 -1.74
C TYR A 179 -3.55 -12.43 -1.38
N GLY A 180 -2.24 -12.64 -1.46
CA GLY A 180 -1.20 -11.61 -1.38
C GLY A 180 -1.32 -10.67 -0.16
N GLU A 181 -1.53 -9.38 -0.41
CA GLU A 181 -1.62 -8.37 0.65
C GLU A 181 -2.86 -8.54 1.55
N LEU A 182 -3.95 -9.13 1.05
CA LEU A 182 -5.13 -9.45 1.86
C LEU A 182 -4.83 -10.58 2.85
N ALA A 183 -4.13 -11.64 2.41
CA ALA A 183 -3.66 -12.70 3.30
C ALA A 183 -2.74 -12.13 4.39
N ARG A 184 -1.92 -11.12 4.07
CA ARG A 184 -1.06 -10.42 5.04
C ARG A 184 -1.87 -9.61 6.06
N GLU A 185 -3.04 -9.05 5.71
CA GLU A 185 -3.97 -8.44 6.66
C GLU A 185 -4.63 -9.49 7.57
N ALA A 186 -5.13 -10.57 6.98
CA ALA A 186 -5.72 -11.69 7.72
C ALA A 186 -4.70 -12.35 8.68
N LYS A 187 -3.43 -12.43 8.28
CA LYS A 187 -2.31 -12.91 9.12
C LYS A 187 -2.09 -12.03 10.35
N GLY A 188 -2.18 -10.71 10.20
CA GLY A 188 -2.05 -9.78 11.32
C GLY A 188 -3.14 -10.00 12.37
N ILE A 189 -4.38 -10.18 11.91
CA ILE A 189 -5.53 -10.42 12.79
C ILE A 189 -5.42 -11.80 13.46
N SER A 190 -5.19 -12.86 12.68
CA SER A 190 -5.12 -14.24 13.19
C SER A 190 -3.96 -14.49 14.16
N ILE A 191 -2.80 -13.88 13.93
CA ILE A 191 -1.68 -13.90 14.89
C ILE A 191 -2.08 -13.25 16.21
N THR A 192 -2.76 -12.10 16.13
CA THR A 192 -3.21 -11.35 17.32
C THR A 192 -4.19 -12.15 18.16
N THR A 193 -5.08 -12.90 17.53
CA THR A 193 -6.03 -13.78 18.23
C THR A 193 -5.37 -15.07 18.74
N LYS A 194 -4.64 -15.82 17.90
CA LYS A 194 -4.11 -17.15 18.26
C LYS A 194 -2.86 -17.11 19.15
N LEU A 195 -1.94 -16.19 18.91
CA LEU A 195 -0.68 -16.12 19.65
C LEU A 195 -0.77 -15.23 20.89
N PHE A 196 -1.53 -14.13 20.81
CA PHE A 196 -1.65 -13.17 21.91
C PHE A 196 -2.95 -13.32 22.71
N GLY A 197 -3.85 -14.23 22.32
CA GLY A 197 -5.09 -14.49 23.04
C GLY A 197 -6.06 -13.32 23.07
N LYS A 198 -5.91 -12.33 22.17
CA LYS A 198 -6.87 -11.21 22.11
C LYS A 198 -8.21 -11.70 21.55
N ASP A 199 -9.28 -11.12 22.08
CA ASP A 199 -10.63 -11.31 21.57
C ASP A 199 -10.71 -10.97 20.06
N ILE A 200 -11.44 -11.80 19.31
CA ILE A 200 -11.53 -11.72 17.85
C ILE A 200 -12.18 -10.40 17.40
N VAL A 201 -13.19 -9.91 18.12
CA VAL A 201 -13.85 -8.64 17.79
C VAL A 201 -12.88 -7.48 17.97
N THR A 202 -12.09 -7.51 19.04
CA THR A 202 -11.05 -6.52 19.31
C THR A 202 -9.92 -6.57 18.27
N ALA A 203 -9.46 -7.76 17.89
CA ALA A 203 -8.43 -7.94 16.87
C ALA A 203 -8.90 -7.47 15.48
N ILE A 204 -10.15 -7.76 15.11
CA ILE A 204 -10.76 -7.26 13.86
C ILE A 204 -10.90 -5.74 13.90
N LYS A 205 -11.26 -5.15 15.04
CA LYS A 205 -11.37 -3.69 15.21
C LYS A 205 -10.03 -2.99 15.00
N GLU A 206 -8.96 -3.52 15.60
CA GLU A 206 -7.60 -3.03 15.36
C GLU A 206 -7.23 -3.17 13.88
N GLY A 207 -7.45 -4.35 13.28
CA GLY A 207 -7.19 -4.59 11.85
C GLY A 207 -7.94 -3.64 10.91
N ALA A 208 -9.22 -3.36 11.19
CA ALA A 208 -10.05 -2.45 10.41
C ALA A 208 -9.56 -1.00 10.47
N SER A 209 -8.97 -0.57 11.59
CA SER A 209 -8.39 0.78 11.74
C SER A 209 -7.04 0.94 11.04
N LEU A 210 -6.29 -0.16 10.90
CA LEU A 210 -4.93 -0.17 10.38
C LEU A 210 -4.83 -0.53 8.89
N THR A 211 -5.90 -1.03 8.27
CA THR A 211 -5.89 -1.32 6.84
C THR A 211 -5.89 -0.02 6.00
N PRO A 212 -5.13 0.04 4.88
CA PRO A 212 -5.21 1.16 3.95
C PRO A 212 -6.45 1.10 3.03
N SER A 213 -7.11 -0.06 2.93
CA SER A 213 -8.32 -0.27 2.12
C SER A 213 -9.59 0.10 2.90
N ILE A 214 -10.38 1.00 2.32
CA ILE A 214 -11.69 1.38 2.87
C ILE A 214 -12.67 0.21 2.77
N LYS A 215 -12.70 -0.50 1.63
CA LYS A 215 -13.60 -1.64 1.43
C LYS A 215 -13.35 -2.75 2.45
N LEU A 216 -12.09 -3.10 2.66
CA LEU A 216 -11.73 -4.08 3.69
C LEU A 216 -12.07 -3.58 5.10
N SER A 217 -11.86 -2.30 5.39
CA SER A 217 -12.23 -1.71 6.68
C SER A 217 -13.74 -1.81 6.94
N GLU A 218 -14.57 -1.46 5.96
CA GLU A 218 -16.03 -1.56 6.02
C GLU A 218 -16.50 -3.01 6.20
N PHE A 219 -15.88 -3.94 5.48
CA PHE A 219 -16.14 -5.36 5.61
C PHE A 219 -15.85 -5.85 7.05
N LEU A 220 -14.66 -5.57 7.57
CA LEU A 220 -14.27 -5.95 8.93
C LEU A 220 -15.15 -5.28 10.00
N GLN A 221 -15.54 -4.02 9.80
CA GLN A 221 -16.48 -3.31 10.69
C GLN A 221 -17.88 -3.92 10.66
N GLY A 222 -18.34 -4.40 9.50
CA GLY A 222 -19.61 -5.10 9.41
C GLY A 222 -19.59 -6.44 10.16
N ILE A 223 -18.47 -7.18 10.15
CA ILE A 223 -18.31 -8.37 11.00
C ILE A 223 -18.53 -8.01 12.48
N ILE A 224 -17.85 -6.97 12.96
CA ILE A 224 -17.98 -6.51 14.35
C ILE A 224 -19.43 -6.20 14.66
N THR A 225 -20.07 -5.40 13.80
CA THR A 225 -21.46 -4.96 13.99
C THR A 225 -22.43 -6.14 14.04
N THR A 226 -22.28 -7.09 13.13
CA THR A 226 -23.13 -8.29 13.06
C THR A 226 -22.95 -9.15 14.32
N VAL A 227 -21.71 -9.38 14.76
CA VAL A 227 -21.41 -10.13 15.99
C VAL A 227 -21.99 -9.44 17.22
N THR A 228 -21.75 -8.13 17.38
CA THR A 228 -22.22 -7.38 18.55
C THR A 228 -23.74 -7.25 18.62
N SER A 229 -24.40 -7.25 17.46
CA SER A 229 -25.86 -7.14 17.37
C SER A 229 -26.56 -8.50 17.43
N GLY A 230 -25.81 -9.61 17.49
CA GLY A 230 -26.36 -10.98 17.46
C GLY A 230 -26.97 -11.36 16.10
N GLY A 231 -26.55 -10.71 15.03
CA GLY A 231 -27.02 -11.01 13.67
C GLY A 231 -26.35 -12.26 13.07
N ASP A 232 -26.89 -12.71 11.93
CA ASP A 232 -26.35 -13.86 11.20
C ASP A 232 -25.13 -13.45 10.34
N LEU A 233 -23.95 -13.88 10.76
CA LEU A 233 -22.70 -13.69 10.03
C LEU A 233 -22.68 -14.39 8.67
N LYS A 234 -23.32 -15.55 8.54
CA LYS A 234 -23.35 -16.32 7.30
C LYS A 234 -24.11 -15.54 6.23
N GLU A 235 -25.27 -15.00 6.59
CA GLU A 235 -26.04 -14.15 5.68
C GLU A 235 -25.30 -12.84 5.35
N TYR A 236 -24.64 -12.22 6.33
CA TYR A 236 -23.78 -11.05 6.07
C TYR A 236 -22.68 -11.34 5.04
N PHE A 237 -21.94 -12.44 5.20
CA PHE A 237 -20.87 -12.83 4.27
C PHE A 237 -21.39 -13.13 2.87
N LYS A 238 -22.52 -13.83 2.77
CA LYS A 238 -23.17 -14.12 1.50
C LYS A 238 -23.60 -12.85 0.77
N GLN A 239 -24.25 -11.93 1.47
CA GLN A 239 -24.67 -10.65 0.90
C GLN A 239 -23.47 -9.81 0.44
N LYS A 240 -22.41 -9.76 1.24
CA LYS A 240 -21.17 -9.04 0.87
C LYS A 240 -20.43 -9.66 -0.30
N ALA A 241 -20.41 -10.99 -0.41
CA ALA A 241 -19.85 -11.68 -1.56
C ALA A 241 -20.59 -11.33 -2.85
N LEU A 242 -21.93 -11.41 -2.84
CA LEU A 242 -22.76 -11.01 -3.99
C LEU A 242 -22.58 -9.54 -4.36
N GLN A 243 -22.48 -8.66 -3.35
CA GLN A 243 -22.23 -7.23 -3.56
C GLN A 243 -20.91 -6.99 -4.29
N TYR A 244 -19.81 -7.58 -3.81
CA TYR A 244 -18.48 -7.38 -4.40
C TYR A 244 -18.32 -8.09 -5.75
N GLU A 245 -18.97 -9.23 -5.96
CA GLU A 245 -19.01 -9.90 -7.26
C GLU A 245 -19.76 -9.05 -8.30
N THR A 246 -20.89 -8.45 -7.92
CA THR A 246 -21.63 -7.53 -8.79
C THR A 246 -20.81 -6.27 -9.10
N GLU A 247 -20.09 -5.74 -8.12
CA GLU A 247 -19.19 -4.60 -8.34
C GLU A 247 -18.04 -4.96 -9.30
N LEU A 248 -17.40 -6.12 -9.10
CA LEU A 248 -16.32 -6.61 -9.94
C LEU A 248 -16.79 -6.84 -11.38
N SER A 249 -17.92 -7.51 -11.57
CA SER A 249 -18.50 -7.74 -12.91
C SER A 249 -18.84 -6.43 -13.62
N THR A 250 -19.31 -5.41 -12.88
CA THR A 250 -19.55 -4.06 -13.42
C THR A 250 -18.25 -3.40 -13.88
N ILE A 251 -17.17 -3.50 -13.10
CA ILE A 251 -15.85 -2.98 -13.45
C ILE A 251 -15.31 -3.69 -14.70
N VAL A 252 -15.37 -5.03 -14.73
CA VAL A 252 -14.92 -5.83 -15.88
C VAL A 252 -15.71 -5.46 -17.14
N LYS A 253 -17.03 -5.32 -17.02
CA LYS A 253 -17.89 -4.92 -18.15
C LYS A 253 -17.52 -3.52 -18.67
N ARG A 254 -17.37 -2.54 -17.78
CA ARG A 254 -16.97 -1.17 -18.14
C ARG A 254 -15.60 -1.13 -18.83
N ASN A 255 -14.65 -1.94 -18.36
CA ASN A 255 -13.33 -2.04 -18.97
C ASN A 255 -13.42 -2.65 -20.38
N SER A 256 -14.21 -3.70 -20.58
CA SER A 256 -14.46 -4.29 -21.90
C SER A 256 -15.16 -3.34 -22.86
N GLU A 257 -16.13 -2.56 -22.37
CA GLU A 257 -16.79 -1.50 -23.17
C GLU A 257 -15.78 -0.43 -23.58
N SER A 258 -14.89 0.00 -22.68
CA SER A 258 -13.85 0.97 -23.00
C SER A 258 -12.88 0.43 -24.05
N LEU A 259 -12.45 -0.83 -23.96
CA LEU A 259 -11.60 -1.47 -24.97
C LEU A 259 -12.32 -1.60 -26.32
N SER A 260 -13.62 -1.87 -26.31
CA SER A 260 -14.44 -1.93 -27.53
C SER A 260 -14.48 -0.58 -28.25
N VAL A 261 -14.74 0.50 -27.51
CA VAL A 261 -14.75 1.86 -28.07
C VAL A 261 -13.37 2.24 -28.62
N MET A 262 -12.30 1.89 -27.92
CA MET A 262 -10.93 2.09 -28.42
C MET A 262 -10.68 1.31 -29.72
N ALA A 263 -11.09 0.05 -29.80
CA ALA A 263 -10.93 -0.78 -30.99
C ALA A 263 -11.75 -0.25 -32.19
N GLU A 264 -12.99 0.18 -31.96
CA GLU A 264 -13.83 0.80 -32.98
C GLU A 264 -13.18 2.08 -33.54
N SER A 265 -12.70 2.96 -32.66
CA SER A 265 -12.04 4.20 -33.06
C SER A 265 -10.78 3.95 -33.90
N PHE A 266 -10.04 2.88 -33.61
CA PHE A 266 -8.86 2.48 -34.37
C PHE A 266 -9.19 2.01 -35.78
N ILE A 267 -10.24 1.21 -35.95
CA ILE A 267 -10.65 0.75 -37.28
C ILE A 267 -11.09 1.95 -38.13
N ILE A 268 -11.83 2.90 -37.57
CA ILE A 268 -12.35 4.07 -38.30
C ILE A 268 -11.23 5.07 -38.62
N VAL A 269 -10.55 5.61 -37.60
CA VAL A 269 -9.56 6.68 -37.76
C VAL A 269 -8.20 6.13 -38.18
N GLY A 270 -7.80 5.00 -37.60
CA GLY A 270 -6.46 4.44 -37.80
C GLY A 270 -6.30 3.68 -39.10
N VAL A 271 -7.32 2.96 -39.55
CA VAL A 271 -7.24 2.09 -40.75
C VAL A 271 -8.09 2.64 -41.89
N THR A 272 -9.36 2.90 -41.65
CA THR A 272 -10.33 3.23 -42.71
C THR A 272 -10.04 4.60 -43.33
N PHE A 273 -9.73 5.62 -42.52
CA PHE A 273 -9.41 6.95 -43.04
C PHE A 273 -8.16 6.97 -43.95
N PRO A 274 -6.99 6.43 -43.55
CA PRO A 274 -5.84 6.33 -44.44
C PRO A 274 -6.10 5.48 -45.69
N LEU A 275 -6.90 4.42 -45.57
CA LEU A 275 -7.22 3.53 -46.70
C LEU A 275 -8.10 4.25 -47.74
N ILE A 276 -9.12 5.00 -47.33
CA ILE A 276 -9.93 5.80 -48.25
C ILE A 276 -9.07 6.84 -48.96
N LEU A 277 -8.21 7.53 -48.21
CA LEU A 277 -7.29 8.52 -48.78
C LEU A 277 -6.33 7.87 -49.79
N MET A 278 -5.80 6.69 -49.45
CA MET A 278 -4.92 5.91 -50.33
C MET A 278 -5.63 5.52 -51.64
N ILE A 279 -6.89 5.09 -51.58
CA ILE A 279 -7.67 4.74 -52.77
C ILE A 279 -7.88 5.96 -53.66
N ILE A 280 -8.31 7.09 -53.10
CA ILE A 280 -8.56 8.31 -53.87
C ILE A 280 -7.27 8.80 -54.55
N ILE A 281 -6.18 8.93 -53.78
CA ILE A 281 -4.89 9.39 -54.31
C ILE A 281 -4.36 8.38 -55.34
N GLY A 282 -4.48 7.08 -55.07
CA GLY A 282 -4.03 6.01 -55.98
C GLY A 282 -4.76 6.02 -57.32
N VAL A 283 -6.09 6.22 -57.32
CA VAL A 283 -6.89 6.32 -58.55
C VAL A 283 -6.50 7.57 -59.34
N VAL A 284 -6.37 8.73 -58.69
CA VAL A 284 -5.95 9.98 -59.35
C VAL A 284 -4.54 9.85 -59.94
N ALA A 285 -3.61 9.24 -59.19
CA ALA A 285 -2.26 8.99 -59.65
C ALA A 285 -2.21 8.09 -60.90
N SER A 286 -3.10 7.10 -60.97
CA SER A 286 -3.14 6.14 -62.10
C SER A 286 -3.81 6.69 -63.35
N LEU A 287 -4.78 7.60 -63.21
CA LEU A 287 -5.51 8.18 -64.34
C LEU A 287 -4.81 9.40 -64.95
N THR A 288 -3.85 9.98 -64.23
CA THR A 288 -3.10 11.15 -64.68
C THR A 288 -1.86 10.69 -65.46
N PRO A 289 -1.72 11.02 -66.76
CA PRO A 289 -0.46 10.85 -67.47
C PRO A 289 0.59 11.77 -66.84
N ASP A 290 1.71 11.22 -66.37
CA ASP A 290 2.75 11.91 -65.58
C ASP A 290 2.25 12.51 -64.25
N PRO A 291 1.93 11.67 -63.24
CA PRO A 291 1.52 12.13 -61.93
C PRO A 291 2.63 12.97 -61.27
N SER A 292 2.22 14.04 -60.57
CA SER A 292 3.19 14.93 -59.94
C SER A 292 4.06 14.19 -58.90
N PRO A 293 5.37 14.50 -58.81
CA PRO A 293 6.26 13.86 -57.82
C PRO A 293 5.77 14.01 -56.37
N VAL A 294 5.03 15.09 -56.09
CA VAL A 294 4.42 15.36 -54.79
C VAL A 294 3.33 14.35 -54.46
N LEU A 295 2.50 13.97 -55.44
CA LEU A 295 1.43 12.99 -55.26
C LEU A 295 2.02 11.60 -54.90
N SER A 296 3.06 11.18 -55.61
CA SER A 296 3.78 9.92 -55.33
C SER A 296 4.48 9.96 -53.97
N LEU A 297 5.09 11.09 -53.60
CA LEU A 297 5.71 11.28 -52.29
C LEU A 297 4.70 11.13 -51.14
N VAL A 298 3.52 11.73 -51.27
CA VAL A 298 2.46 11.64 -50.25
C VAL A 298 1.98 10.19 -50.09
N LEU A 299 1.84 9.45 -51.19
CA LEU A 299 1.49 8.02 -51.17
C LEU A 299 2.53 7.19 -50.41
N TYR A 300 3.82 7.37 -50.72
CA TYR A 300 4.90 6.70 -49.99
C TYR A 300 4.92 7.07 -48.51
N LEU A 301 4.69 8.34 -48.18
CA LEU A 301 4.69 8.81 -46.80
C LEU A 301 3.51 8.22 -46.00
N ILE A 302 2.34 8.08 -46.62
CA ILE A 302 1.19 7.42 -45.98
C ILE A 302 1.52 5.96 -45.64
N VAL A 303 2.08 5.21 -46.60
CA VAL A 303 2.35 3.78 -46.44
C VAL A 303 3.54 3.51 -45.50
N LEU A 304 4.67 4.20 -45.68
CA LEU A 304 5.90 3.95 -44.93
C LEU A 304 5.94 4.64 -43.56
N LEU A 305 5.20 5.73 -43.37
CA LEU A 305 5.26 6.51 -42.14
C LEU A 305 3.93 6.50 -41.38
N ILE A 306 2.84 6.95 -42.01
CA ILE A 306 1.58 7.21 -41.29
C ILE A 306 0.96 5.91 -40.76
N ILE A 307 0.83 4.87 -41.60
CA ILE A 307 0.27 3.58 -41.18
C ILE A 307 1.06 2.95 -40.02
N PRO A 308 2.41 2.78 -40.11
CA PRO A 308 3.16 2.18 -39.02
C PRO A 308 3.16 3.06 -37.75
N VAL A 309 3.20 4.39 -37.87
CA VAL A 309 3.12 5.29 -36.71
C VAL A 309 1.77 5.13 -36.01
N ILE A 310 0.66 5.10 -36.75
CA ILE A 310 -0.68 4.89 -36.19
C ILE A 310 -0.78 3.52 -35.51
N ALA A 311 -0.24 2.47 -36.14
CA ALA A 311 -0.25 1.12 -35.57
C ALA A 311 0.54 1.05 -34.25
N VAL A 312 1.73 1.67 -34.20
CA VAL A 312 2.55 1.74 -32.97
C VAL A 312 1.85 2.56 -31.90
N MET A 313 1.31 3.73 -32.26
CA MET A 313 0.56 4.59 -31.33
C MET A 313 -0.62 3.83 -30.70
N PHE A 314 -1.38 3.10 -31.51
CA PHE A 314 -2.49 2.30 -31.00
C PHE A 314 -2.04 1.14 -30.11
N ALA A 315 -0.96 0.45 -30.48
CA ALA A 315 -0.38 -0.60 -29.66
C ALA A 315 0.05 -0.08 -28.27
N LEU A 316 0.61 1.13 -28.20
CA LEU A 316 0.98 1.78 -26.94
C LEU A 316 -0.24 2.12 -26.08
N ILE A 317 -1.29 2.69 -26.69
CA ILE A 317 -2.53 3.04 -25.98
C ILE A 317 -3.19 1.78 -25.41
N LEU A 318 -3.32 0.72 -26.21
CA LEU A 318 -3.87 -0.56 -25.74
C LEU A 318 -3.02 -1.15 -24.61
N SER A 319 -1.69 -1.14 -24.76
CA SER A 319 -0.79 -1.66 -23.74
C SER A 319 -0.94 -0.91 -22.41
N SER A 320 -1.08 0.41 -22.45
CA SER A 320 -1.31 1.24 -21.27
C SER A 320 -2.61 0.85 -20.57
N THR A 321 -3.71 0.75 -21.30
CA THR A 321 -5.03 0.40 -20.74
C THR A 321 -5.07 -1.02 -20.18
N ILE A 322 -4.45 -2.00 -20.85
CA ILE A 322 -4.42 -3.39 -20.38
C ILE A 322 -3.59 -3.52 -19.09
N ASN A 323 -2.50 -2.76 -18.96
CA ASN A 323 -1.67 -2.80 -17.77
C ASN A 323 -2.37 -2.23 -16.53
N GLU A 324 -3.34 -1.33 -16.68
CA GLU A 324 -4.18 -0.87 -15.58
C GLU A 324 -5.15 -1.94 -15.06
N VAL A 325 -5.48 -2.94 -15.90
CA VAL A 325 -6.43 -4.02 -15.59
C VAL A 325 -5.76 -5.22 -14.89
N LYS A 326 -4.43 -5.33 -14.94
CA LYS A 326 -3.67 -6.42 -14.29
C LYS A 326 -3.24 -6.13 -12.83
N LEU A 327 -3.85 -5.15 -12.17
CA LEU A 327 -3.58 -4.84 -10.76
C LEU A 327 -4.42 -5.68 -9.81
#